data_AF-A0A7X2V9T9-F1
#
_entry.id   AF-A0A7X2V9T9-F1
#
_cell.length_a   1.000
_cell.length_b   1.000
_cell.length_c   1.000
_cell.angle_alpha   90.00
_cell.angle_beta   90.00
_cell.angle_gamma   90.00
#
_symmetry.space_group_name_H-M   'P 1'
#
loop_
_entity.id
_entity.type
_entity.pdbx_description
1 polymer ?
#
loop_
_entity_poly.entity_id
_entity_poly.type
_entity_poly.pdbx_seq_one_letter_code
_entity_poly.pdbx_strand_id
1 'polypeptide(L)'
;ESRPYKAGAFKRVKPASPKGAWEVVARFEDGDGKYSDVGLATTTGGKTDGKQTTLGVNYYANKNVRLGMSYMDGEEANGASGDEVRARLQYAF
;
A
#
# COMPACT_ATOMS: atom_id res chain seq x y z
N GLU A 1 16.17 7.98 -8.33
CA GLU A 1 15.91 7.58 -6.93
C GLU A 1 15.99 6.06 -6.84
N SER A 2 16.47 5.51 -5.71
CA SER A 2 16.53 4.05 -5.50
C SER A 2 16.09 3.69 -4.09
N ARG A 3 15.54 2.48 -3.92
CA ARG A 3 15.26 1.91 -2.60
C ARG A 3 16.52 1.24 -2.07
N PRO A 4 17.13 1.73 -0.98
CA PRO A 4 18.31 1.08 -0.43
C PRO A 4 17.96 -0.33 0.03
N TYR A 5 18.86 -1.28 -0.13
CA TYR A 5 18.65 -2.67 0.28
C TYR A 5 19.73 -3.08 1.28
N LYS A 6 19.34 -3.68 2.42
CA LYS A 6 20.28 -4.19 3.43
C LYS A 6 19.63 -5.32 4.21
N ALA A 7 20.36 -6.42 4.39
CA ALA A 7 19.95 -7.58 5.20
C ALA A 7 18.57 -8.15 4.80
N GLY A 8 18.35 -8.40 3.50
CA GLY A 8 17.11 -9.03 3.03
C GLY A 8 15.92 -8.08 2.87
N ALA A 9 16.05 -6.81 3.27
CA ALA A 9 14.92 -5.87 3.29
C ALA A 9 15.23 -4.57 2.53
N PHE A 10 14.24 -4.12 1.76
CA PHE A 10 14.23 -2.76 1.21
C PHE A 10 13.97 -1.74 2.31
N LYS A 11 14.74 -0.65 2.26
CA LYS A 11 14.59 0.52 3.11
C LYS A 11 13.83 1.63 2.37
N ARG A 12 13.58 2.70 3.11
CA ARG A 12 12.93 3.92 2.64
C ARG A 12 13.80 4.65 1.59
N VAL A 13 13.15 5.19 0.56
CA VAL A 13 13.76 6.13 -0.40
C VAL A 13 14.20 7.39 0.35
N LYS A 14 15.44 7.82 0.12
CA LYS A 14 15.97 9.09 0.65
C LYS A 14 16.08 10.05 -0.53
N PRO A 15 15.25 11.11 -0.60
CA PRO A 15 15.31 12.06 -1.69
C PRO A 15 16.73 12.61 -1.89
N ALA A 16 17.24 12.56 -3.12
CA ALA A 16 18.52 13.16 -3.49
C ALA A 16 18.40 14.68 -3.74
N SER A 17 17.18 15.14 -4.06
CA SER A 17 16.86 16.54 -4.36
C SER A 17 16.07 17.21 -3.21
N PRO A 18 16.26 18.52 -2.96
CA PRO A 18 15.40 19.29 -2.05
C PRO A 18 13.93 19.31 -2.45
N LYS A 19 13.60 18.97 -3.70
CA LYS A 19 12.21 18.88 -4.19
C LYS A 19 11.50 17.59 -3.76
N GLY A 20 12.17 16.71 -3.01
CA GLY A 20 11.64 15.42 -2.60
C GLY A 20 11.77 14.35 -3.69
N ALA A 21 11.12 13.20 -3.47
CA ALA A 21 11.09 12.08 -4.40
C ALA A 21 9.68 11.53 -4.57
N TRP A 22 9.32 11.16 -5.79
CA TRP A 22 8.05 10.50 -6.12
C TRP A 22 8.31 9.00 -6.38
N GLU A 23 7.42 8.16 -5.87
CA GLU A 23 7.42 6.70 -6.10
C GLU A 23 6.01 6.26 -6.46
N VAL A 24 5.88 5.57 -7.59
CA VAL A 24 4.63 4.92 -8.00
C VAL A 24 4.72 3.44 -7.63
N VAL A 25 3.65 2.90 -7.08
CA VAL A 25 3.57 1.51 -6.62
C VAL A 25 2.35 0.86 -7.23
N ALA A 26 2.55 -0.31 -7.83
CA ALA A 26 1.49 -1.26 -8.15
C ALA A 26 1.72 -2.52 -7.31
N ARG A 27 0.65 -3.10 -6.77
CA ARG A 27 0.70 -4.36 -6.04
C ARG A 27 -0.49 -5.22 -6.43
N PHE A 28 -0.24 -6.51 -6.62
CA PHE A 28 -1.25 -7.54 -6.71
C PHE A 28 -1.07 -8.50 -5.52
N GLU A 29 -2.18 -8.83 -4.87
CA GLU A 29 -2.26 -9.72 -3.72
C GLU A 29 -3.32 -10.80 -4.03
N ASP A 30 -3.03 -12.06 -3.71
CA ASP A 30 -3.89 -13.22 -3.97
C ASP A 30 -3.74 -14.22 -2.82
N GLY A 31 -4.86 -14.68 -2.25
CA GLY A 31 -4.94 -15.71 -1.21
C GLY A 31 -5.75 -15.31 0.02
N ASP A 32 -5.49 -16.01 1.14
CA ASP A 32 -6.20 -15.80 2.41
C ASP A 32 -5.76 -14.50 3.10
N GLY A 33 -6.62 -13.48 3.09
CA GLY A 33 -6.30 -12.15 3.57
C GLY A 33 -7.37 -11.50 4.45
N LYS A 34 -6.96 -10.45 5.18
CA LYS A 34 -7.86 -9.51 5.85
C LYS A 34 -8.16 -8.38 4.88
N TYR A 35 -9.33 -8.42 4.25
CA TYR A 35 -9.77 -7.43 3.26
C TYR A 35 -10.84 -6.48 3.82
N SER A 36 -10.96 -6.39 5.15
CA SER A 36 -11.94 -5.52 5.82
C SER A 36 -11.81 -4.05 5.46
N ASP A 37 -10.59 -3.61 5.15
CA ASP A 37 -10.30 -2.23 4.80
C ASP A 37 -10.89 -1.84 3.43
N VAL A 38 -11.07 -2.82 2.53
CA VAL A 38 -11.73 -2.68 1.21
C VAL A 38 -13.19 -3.16 1.23
N GLY A 39 -13.80 -3.25 2.41
CA GLY A 39 -15.22 -3.63 2.55
C GLY A 39 -15.52 -5.13 2.42
N LEU A 40 -14.48 -5.96 2.38
CA LEU A 40 -14.58 -7.41 2.21
C LEU A 40 -14.29 -8.11 3.54
N ALA A 41 -15.35 -8.33 4.32
CA ALA A 41 -15.28 -8.99 5.62
C ALA A 41 -16.53 -9.83 5.87
N THR A 42 -16.80 -10.79 4.98
CA THR A 42 -18.07 -11.53 4.95
C THR A 42 -18.05 -12.84 5.74
N THR A 43 -16.91 -13.25 6.33
CA THR A 43 -16.78 -14.54 7.02
C THR A 43 -16.37 -14.43 8.49
N THR A 44 -17.10 -15.19 9.33
CA THR A 44 -16.84 -15.41 10.75
C THR A 44 -15.45 -16.04 10.95
N GLY A 45 -14.43 -15.20 11.19
CA GLY A 45 -13.02 -15.61 11.24
C GLY A 45 -12.06 -14.56 10.69
N GLY A 46 -12.57 -13.59 9.92
CA GLY A 46 -11.82 -12.41 9.48
C GLY A 46 -10.73 -12.69 8.46
N LYS A 47 -10.80 -13.81 7.73
CA LYS A 47 -9.98 -14.09 6.55
C LYS A 47 -10.89 -14.65 5.47
N THR A 48 -10.81 -14.07 4.28
CA THR A 48 -11.47 -14.60 3.09
C THR A 48 -10.40 -14.82 2.02
N ASP A 49 -10.58 -15.86 1.19
CA ASP A 49 -9.81 -16.03 -0.03
C ASP A 49 -10.22 -14.94 -1.03
N GLY A 50 -9.25 -14.14 -1.47
CA GLY A 50 -9.55 -12.99 -2.30
C GLY A 50 -8.32 -12.43 -3.01
N LYS A 51 -8.59 -11.52 -3.92
CA LYS A 51 -7.59 -10.82 -4.72
C LYS A 51 -7.73 -9.33 -4.48
N GLN A 52 -6.60 -8.63 -4.47
CA GLN A 52 -6.56 -7.19 -4.37
C GLN A 52 -5.52 -6.60 -5.30
N THR A 53 -5.91 -5.56 -6.03
CA THR A 53 -5.00 -4.72 -6.80
C THR A 53 -4.89 -3.35 -6.14
N THR A 54 -3.66 -2.91 -5.89
CA THR A 54 -3.37 -1.57 -5.37
C THR A 54 -2.60 -0.75 -6.38
N LEU A 55 -3.04 0.48 -6.63
CA LEU A 55 -2.27 1.51 -7.30
C LEU A 55 -2.05 2.69 -6.34
N GLY A 56 -0.81 3.11 -6.18
CA GLY A 56 -0.49 4.17 -5.23
C GLY A 56 0.68 5.04 -5.64
N VAL A 57 0.72 6.21 -5.03
CA VAL A 57 1.80 7.19 -5.15
C VAL A 57 2.30 7.57 -3.77
N ASN A 58 3.61 7.64 -3.62
CA ASN A 58 4.28 8.16 -2.44
C ASN A 58 5.10 9.40 -2.82
N TYR A 59 4.96 10.45 -2.02
CA TYR A 59 5.83 11.61 -2.05
C TYR A 59 6.68 11.65 -0.77
N TYR A 60 7.99 11.55 -0.95
CA TYR A 60 8.97 11.70 0.11
C TYR A 60 9.45 13.16 0.10
N ALA A 61 8.81 14.00 0.92
CA ALA A 61 9.16 15.42 1.00
C ALA A 61 10.58 15.63 1.53
N ASN A 62 11.01 14.77 2.47
CA ASN A 62 12.38 14.71 2.98
C ASN A 62 12.64 13.34 3.61
N LYS A 63 13.77 13.19 4.33
CA LYS A 63 14.16 11.92 4.99
C LYS A 63 13.22 11.47 6.13
N ASN A 64 12.38 12.37 6.64
CA ASN A 64 11.50 12.21 7.79
C ASN A 64 10.00 12.17 7.40
N VAL A 65 9.60 12.88 6.35
CA VAL A 65 8.19 13.06 5.94
C VAL A 65 7.87 12.29 4.66
N ARG A 66 6.80 11.49 4.70
CA ARG A 66 6.18 10.82 3.54
C ARG A 66 4.68 11.08 3.50
N LEU A 67 4.18 11.45 2.33
CA LEU A 67 2.77 11.45 1.98
C LEU A 67 2.49 10.27 1.05
N GLY A 68 1.36 9.61 1.22
CA GLY A 68 0.94 8.52 0.36
C GLY A 68 -0.54 8.61 0.04
N MET A 69 -0.89 8.24 -1.18
CA MET A 69 -2.27 8.02 -1.60
C MET A 69 -2.35 6.74 -2.42
N SER A 70 -3.36 5.92 -2.19
CA SER A 70 -3.57 4.68 -2.92
C SER A 70 -5.05 4.40 -3.14
N TYR A 71 -5.35 3.83 -4.30
CA TYR A 71 -6.62 3.18 -4.60
C TYR A 71 -6.42 1.66 -4.55
N MET A 72 -7.35 0.96 -3.93
CA MET A 72 -7.37 -0.49 -3.79
C MET A 72 -8.71 -0.99 -4.31
N ASP A 73 -8.65 -2.06 -5.09
CA ASP A 73 -9.81 -2.77 -5.64
C ASP A 73 -9.66 -4.24 -5.24
N GLY A 74 -10.66 -4.78 -4.58
CA GLY A 74 -10.65 -6.13 -4.04
C GLY A 74 -11.86 -6.95 -4.46
N GLU A 75 -11.66 -8.27 -4.57
CA GLU A 75 -12.70 -9.25 -4.85
C GLU A 75 -12.47 -10.53 -4.01
N GLU A 76 -13.50 -11.03 -3.35
CA GLU A 76 -13.52 -12.33 -2.67
C GLU A 76 -13.89 -13.46 -3.64
N ALA A 77 -13.46 -14.69 -3.37
CA ALA A 77 -13.79 -15.87 -4.17
C ALA A 77 -15.31 -16.15 -4.27
N ASN A 78 -16.11 -15.62 -3.32
CA ASN A 78 -17.57 -15.73 -3.31
C ASN A 78 -18.28 -14.67 -4.19
N GLY A 79 -17.50 -13.79 -4.86
CA GLY A 79 -18.00 -12.74 -5.75
C GLY A 79 -18.32 -11.40 -5.07
N ALA A 80 -18.08 -11.25 -3.76
CA ALA A 80 -18.14 -9.94 -3.12
C ALA A 80 -16.95 -9.08 -3.58
N SER A 81 -17.18 -7.79 -3.85
CA SER A 81 -16.12 -6.85 -4.23
C SER A 81 -16.22 -5.55 -3.43
N GLY A 82 -15.13 -4.78 -3.41
CA GLY A 82 -15.10 -3.48 -2.79
C GLY A 82 -13.83 -2.69 -3.09
N ASP A 83 -13.92 -1.39 -2.89
CA ASP A 83 -12.88 -0.42 -3.21
C ASP A 83 -12.53 0.47 -2.02
N GLU A 84 -11.28 0.93 -1.96
CA GLU A 84 -10.82 1.87 -0.94
C GLU A 84 -9.87 2.91 -1.55
N VAL A 85 -10.13 4.18 -1.20
CA VAL A 85 -9.15 5.26 -1.34
C VAL A 85 -8.52 5.58 0.01
N ARG A 86 -7.20 5.44 0.10
CA ARG A 86 -6.44 5.67 1.33
C ARG A 86 -5.44 6.79 1.16
N ALA A 87 -5.46 7.75 2.08
CA ALA A 87 -4.42 8.75 2.24
C ALA A 87 -3.61 8.50 3.53
N ARG A 88 -2.31 8.79 3.50
CA ARG A 88 -1.41 8.63 4.65
C ARG A 88 -0.42 9.77 4.74
N LEU A 89 -0.33 10.37 5.92
CA LEU A 89 0.78 11.21 6.35
C LEU A 89 1.65 10.40 7.32
N GLN A 90 2.96 10.40 7.10
CA GLN A 90 3.91 9.75 8.00
C GLN A 90 5.05 10.71 8.34
N TYR A 91 5.36 10.81 9.64
CA TYR A 91 6.54 11.48 10.18
C TYR A 91 7.38 10.47 10.97
N ALA A 92 8.68 10.40 10.68
CA ALA A 92 9.64 9.54 11.38
C ALA A 92 10.78 10.39 11.94
N PHE A 93 11.08 10.22 13.24
CA PHE A 93 12.16 10.88 13.96
C PHE A 93 13.36 9.97 14.16
#